data_AF-A0A084VDW6-F1
#
_entry.id   AF-A0A084VDW6-F1
#
_cell.length_a   1.000
_cell.length_b   1.000
_cell.length_c   1.000
_cell.angle_alpha   90.00
_cell.angle_beta   90.00
_cell.angle_gamma   90.00
#
_symmetry.space_group_name_H-M   'P 1'
#
loop_
_entity.id
_entity.type
_entity.pdbx_description
1 polymer ?
#
loop_
_entity_poly.entity_id
_entity_poly.type
_entity_poly.pdbx_seq_one_letter_code
_entity_poly.pdbx_strand_id
1 'polypeptide(L)' 'MEVDDLFIDLADGIKLLKLLEIISGEKLGKPNSGRMRVHKIENVNKSLAFLHTKVSG' A
#
# COMPACT_ATOMS: atom_id res chain seq x y z
N MET A 1 7.42 12.34 2.21
CA MET A 1 7.19 11.12 1.41
C MET A 1 6.92 11.62 0.02
N GLU A 2 7.84 11.34 -0.89
CA GLU A 2 7.78 11.83 -2.27
C GLU A 2 7.57 10.65 -3.21
N VAL A 3 6.78 10.88 -4.25
CA VAL A 3 6.44 9.93 -5.32
C VAL A 3 6.81 10.64 -6.61
N ASP A 4 7.88 10.18 -7.25
CA ASP A 4 8.44 10.76 -8.46
C ASP A 4 7.86 10.07 -9.70
N ASP A 5 7.80 8.74 -9.66
CA ASP A 5 7.16 7.90 -10.70
C ASP A 5 6.14 6.97 -10.06
N LEU A 6 4.87 7.20 -10.36
CA LEU A 6 3.75 6.45 -9.81
C LEU A 6 3.87 4.93 -10.01
N PHE A 7 4.36 4.48 -11.16
CA PHE A 7 4.44 3.06 -11.51
C PHE A 7 5.64 2.37 -10.87
N ILE A 8 6.69 3.11 -10.53
CA ILE A 8 7.87 2.56 -9.86
C ILE A 8 7.69 2.63 -8.35
N ASP A 9 7.32 3.80 -7.84
CA ASP A 9 7.31 4.10 -6.42
C ASP A 9 6.19 3.41 -5.64
N LEU A 10 5.05 3.15 -6.28
CA LEU A 10 3.93 2.47 -5.63
C LEU A 10 3.89 0.96 -5.91
N ALA A 11 4.70 0.45 -6.84
CA ALA A 11 4.60 -0.92 -7.32
C ALA A 11 4.88 -2.01 -6.26
N ASP A 12 5.67 -1.72 -5.24
CA ASP A 12 5.95 -2.67 -4.16
C ASP A 12 4.92 -2.63 -3.01
N GLY A 13 3.96 -1.72 -3.09
CA GLY A 13 2.88 -1.53 -2.11
C GLY A 13 3.29 -0.84 -0.82
N ILE A 14 4.57 -0.54 -0.56
CA ILE A 14 5.03 0.07 0.70
C ILE A 14 4.58 1.53 0.77
N LYS A 15 4.91 2.30 -0.27
CA LYS A 15 4.49 3.71 -0.35
C LYS A 15 2.96 3.80 -0.52
N LEU A 16 2.34 2.85 -1.21
CA LEU A 16 0.88 2.81 -1.33
C LEU A 16 0.19 2.64 0.03
N LEU A 17 0.61 1.66 0.85
CA LEU A 17 0.07 1.45 2.20
C LEU A 17 0.16 2.71 3.06
N LYS A 18 1.33 3.36 3.04
CA LYS A 18 1.56 4.55 3.87
C LYS A 18 0.78 5.77 3.36
N LEU A 19 0.60 5.90 2.06
CA LEU A 19 -0.28 6.92 1.48
C LEU A 19 -1.72 6.72 1.96
N LEU A 20 -2.24 5.49 1.88
CA LEU A 20 -3.59 5.15 2.34
C LEU A 20 -3.79 5.42 3.83
N GLU A 21 -2.80 5.08 4.67
CA GLU A 21 -2.82 5.39 6.12
C GLU A 21 -2.88 6.90 6.39
N ILE A 22 -2.11 7.71 5.65
CA ILE A 22 -2.12 9.18 5.80
C ILE A 22 -3.46 9.78 5.39
N ILE A 23 -4.00 9.40 4.23
CA ILE A 23 -5.23 10.04 3.71
C ILE A 23 -6.49 9.59 4.43
N SER A 24 -6.51 8.36 4.96
CA SER A 24 -7.66 7.84 5.71
C SER A 24 -7.61 8.17 7.20
N GLY A 25 -6.42 8.44 7.75
CA GLY A 25 -6.21 8.56 9.19
C GLY A 25 -6.30 7.22 9.95
N GLU A 26 -6.40 6.09 9.25
CA GLU A 26 -6.51 4.75 9.82
C GLU A 26 -5.17 4.01 9.75
N LYS A 27 -4.85 3.23 10.78
CA LYS A 27 -3.63 2.41 10.78
C LYS A 27 -3.83 1.16 9.92
N LEU A 28 -3.03 1.03 8.86
CA LEU A 28 -3.04 -0.16 7.98
C LEU A 28 -1.98 -1.20 8.39
N GLY A 29 -1.17 -0.88 9.39
CA GLY A 29 -0.14 -1.76 9.94
C GLY A 29 1.16 -1.71 9.14
N LYS A 30 2.19 -2.42 9.63
CA LYS A 30 3.52 -2.37 9.03
C LYS A 30 3.55 -3.11 7.68
N PRO A 31 4.12 -2.51 6.63
CA PRO A 31 4.38 -3.22 5.38
C PRO A 31 5.42 -4.33 5.58
N ASN A 32 5.36 -5.34 4.73
CA ASN A 32 6.41 -6.36 4.63
C ASN A 32 7.65 -5.73 3.97
N SER A 33 8.81 -5.84 4.61
CA SER A 33 10.08 -5.29 4.14
C SER A 33 10.94 -6.27 3.34
N GLY A 34 10.45 -7.49 3.09
CA GLY A 34 11.16 -8.48 2.30
C GLY A 34 11.24 -8.08 0.82
N ARG A 35 12.30 -8.54 0.13
CA ARG A 35 12.62 -8.11 -1.25
C ARG A 35 12.04 -9.01 -2.35
N MET A 36 11.54 -10.19 -1.99
CA MET A 36 10.91 -11.13 -2.92
C MET A 36 9.59 -10.60 -3.46
N ARG A 37 9.19 -11.09 -4.64
CA ARG A 37 7.92 -10.74 -5.30
C ARG A 37 6.70 -10.98 -4.41
N VAL A 38 6.70 -12.05 -3.60
CA VAL A 38 5.59 -12.37 -2.69
C VAL A 38 5.33 -11.25 -1.67
N HIS A 39 6.38 -10.62 -1.13
CA HIS A 39 6.22 -9.53 -0.16
C HIS A 39 5.62 -8.26 -0.79
N LYS A 40 6.00 -7.96 -2.04
CA LYS A 40 5.40 -6.86 -2.81
C LYS A 40 3.91 -7.12 -3.04
N ILE A 41 3.56 -8.34 -3.46
CA ILE A 41 2.17 -8.76 -3.65
C ILE A 41 1.38 -8.67 -2.34
N GLU A 42 1.94 -9.13 -1.22
CA GLU A 42 1.29 -9.00 0.09
C GLU A 42 0.98 -7.55 0.46
N ASN A 43 1.92 -6.62 0.23
CA ASN A 43 1.71 -5.20 0.51
C ASN A 43 0.63 -4.58 -0.37
N VAL A 44 0.64 -4.89 -1.67
CA VAL A 44 -0.40 -4.45 -2.61
C VAL A 44 -1.76 -5.04 -2.25
N ASN A 45 -1.82 -6.33 -1.91
CA ASN A 45 -3.05 -6.99 -1.48
C ASN A 45 -3.64 -6.36 -0.21
N LYS A 46 -2.81 -5.98 0.77
CA LYS A 46 -3.27 -5.23 1.95
C LYS A 46 -3.88 -3.88 1.58
N SER A 47 -3.23 -3.15 0.66
CA SER A 47 -3.73 -1.87 0.15
C SER A 47 -5.09 -2.02 -0.53
N LEU A 48 -5.21 -3.01 -1.41
CA LEU A 48 -6.46 -3.32 -2.12
C LEU A 48 -7.57 -3.76 -1.17
N ALA A 49 -7.25 -4.63 -0.20
CA ALA A 49 -8.20 -5.06 0.82
C ALA A 49 -8.75 -3.88 1.61
N PHE A 50 -7.89 -2.94 2.02
CA PHE A 50 -8.33 -1.71 2.68
C PHE A 50 -9.25 -0.89 1.78
N LEU A 51 -8.87 -0.62 0.54
CA LEU A 51 -9.69 0.15 -0.42
C LEU A 51 -11.06 -0.50 -0.65
N HIS A 52 -11.13 -1.83 -0.72
CA HIS A 52 -12.39 -2.56 -0.84
C HIS A 52 -13.35 -2.28 0.32
N THR A 53 -12.86 -2.05 1.54
CA THR A 53 -13.70 -1.66 2.69
C THR A 53 -14.24 -0.24 2.62
N LYS A 54 -13.64 0.64 1.80
CA LYS A 54 -14.00 2.06 1.70
C LYS A 54 -14.84 2.37 0.47
N VAL A 55 -14.70 1.56 -0.59
CA VAL A 55 -15.36 1.75 -1.88
C VAL A 55 -16.53 0.77 -2.06
N SER A 56 -16.98 0.10 -0.99
CA SER A 56 -18.21 -0.72 -1.03
C SER A 56 -19.44 0.19 -1.08
N GLY A 57 -19.77 0.67 -2.29
CA GLY A 57 -21.12 1.06 -2.71
C GLY A 57 -21.74 -0.06 -3.52
#